data_AF-N4X8F0-F1
#
_entry.id   AF-N4X8F0-F1
#
_cell.length_a   1.000
_cell.length_b   1.000
_cell.length_c   1.000
_cell.angle_alpha   90.00
_cell.angle_beta   90.00
_cell.angle_gamma   90.00
#
_symmetry.space_group_name_H-M   'P 1'
#
loop_
_entity.id
_entity.type
_entity.pdbx_description
1 polymer ?
#
loop_
_entity_poly.entity_id
_entity_poly.type
_entity_poly.pdbx_seq_one_letter_code
_entity_poly.pdbx_strand_id
1 'polypeptide(L)'
;MTSKFLRLNCNFLFARPTARLTSTPCLLRQSIASTNDLSNHSTRPFSLTSQQALQIDSNFISQITAAEKKITGSDNPVANGPTAKAQAHVGQTLTAAIIHDITMGEKTITGSDEPAKGGPTSIAQSALTSGNSNNSSANANTSSPPTTTTTTTTTPSGTLDSATLHKITEAEKKLTGQNRPVKDGPTAQAQSHAKEPITSQALHDITVGEKKVTGGERVKGGPTATAQSELSKSRA
;
A
#
# COMPACT_ATOMS: atom_id res chain seq x y z
N MET A 1 -65.32 -11.25 17.41
CA MET A 1 -65.32 -12.59 18.04
C MET A 1 -63.88 -13.08 18.06
N THR A 2 -63.08 -12.76 19.08
CA THR A 2 -62.82 -13.52 20.32
C THR A 2 -62.06 -14.85 20.13
N SER A 3 -60.76 -14.86 20.48
CA SER A 3 -60.09 -15.77 21.46
C SER A 3 -58.57 -15.59 21.31
N LYS A 4 -57.82 -14.87 22.17
CA LYS A 4 -57.23 -15.24 23.48
C LYS A 4 -56.86 -16.73 23.64
N PHE A 5 -55.56 -17.02 23.83
CA PHE A 5 -55.04 -17.83 24.96
C PHE A 5 -53.55 -17.53 25.23
N LEU A 6 -53.27 -17.33 26.52
CA LEU A 6 -51.97 -17.13 27.18
C LEU A 6 -51.10 -18.41 27.17
N ARG A 7 -49.78 -18.25 27.34
CA ARG A 7 -49.04 -18.87 28.47
C ARG A 7 -47.67 -18.22 28.70
N LEU A 8 -47.44 -17.83 29.96
CA LEU A 8 -46.16 -17.44 30.55
C LEU A 8 -45.23 -18.65 30.73
N ASN A 9 -43.90 -18.45 30.76
CA ASN A 9 -43.07 -19.17 31.73
C ASN A 9 -41.73 -18.48 32.08
N CYS A 10 -41.70 -17.94 33.30
CA CYS A 10 -40.66 -17.88 34.34
C CYS A 10 -39.15 -17.73 34.05
N ASN A 11 -38.63 -16.66 34.68
CA ASN A 11 -37.29 -16.41 35.18
C ASN A 11 -36.60 -17.59 35.88
N PHE A 12 -35.26 -17.65 35.79
CA PHE A 12 -34.42 -18.02 36.93
C PHE A 12 -33.08 -17.24 36.91
N LEU A 13 -32.90 -16.43 37.94
CA LEU A 13 -31.65 -15.80 38.38
C LEU A 13 -30.97 -16.75 39.37
N PHE A 14 -29.67 -17.02 39.23
CA PHE A 14 -28.83 -17.48 40.35
C PHE A 14 -27.39 -16.95 40.29
N ALA A 15 -27.15 -16.02 41.24
CA ALA A 15 -25.99 -15.78 42.11
C ALA A 15 -24.55 -16.20 41.72
N ARG A 16 -23.64 -15.23 41.94
CA ARG A 16 -22.19 -15.37 42.18
C ARG A 16 -21.89 -16.18 43.46
N PRO A 17 -20.65 -16.70 43.59
CA PRO A 17 -19.83 -16.24 44.70
C PRO A 17 -18.35 -15.96 44.36
N THR A 18 -17.81 -14.99 45.10
CA THR A 18 -16.40 -14.64 45.31
C THR A 18 -15.65 -15.69 46.14
N ALA A 19 -14.38 -15.93 45.83
CA ALA A 19 -13.40 -16.47 46.77
C ALA A 19 -12.02 -15.83 46.56
N ARG A 20 -11.33 -15.60 47.67
CA ARG A 20 -10.07 -14.86 47.89
C ARG A 20 -9.09 -15.81 48.59
N LEU A 21 -7.79 -15.44 48.56
CA LEU A 21 -6.64 -15.99 49.33
C LEU A 21 -5.99 -17.21 48.63
N THR A 22 -4.67 -17.44 48.59
CA THR A 22 -3.55 -17.15 49.49
C THR A 22 -2.20 -17.13 48.74
N SER A 23 -1.24 -16.40 49.29
CA SER A 23 0.19 -16.38 48.95
C SER A 23 0.95 -17.58 49.55
N THR A 24 1.86 -18.20 48.78
CA THR A 24 3.10 -18.82 49.29
C THR A 24 4.16 -18.95 48.19
N PRO A 25 5.45 -18.67 48.46
CA PRO A 25 6.53 -18.78 47.49
C PRO A 25 7.19 -20.17 47.51
N CYS A 26 7.38 -20.77 46.34
CA CYS A 26 8.28 -21.91 46.16
C CYS A 26 9.60 -21.43 45.54
N LEU A 27 10.67 -21.45 46.33
CA LEU A 27 12.04 -21.53 45.83
C LEU A 27 12.29 -22.99 45.43
N LEU A 28 12.46 -23.27 44.14
CA LEU A 28 13.18 -24.45 43.70
C LEU A 28 14.08 -24.14 42.51
N ARG A 29 15.36 -24.05 42.86
CA ARG A 29 16.56 -24.22 42.05
C ARG A 29 16.39 -25.28 40.96
N GLN A 30 16.51 -24.87 39.69
CA GLN A 30 17.00 -25.73 38.62
C GLN A 30 17.98 -24.94 37.76
N SER A 31 19.24 -25.33 37.87
CA SER A 31 20.28 -25.02 36.90
C SER A 31 19.98 -25.76 35.60
N ILE A 32 19.79 -25.02 34.52
CA ILE A 32 19.96 -25.56 33.17
C ILE A 32 20.82 -24.55 32.43
N ALA A 33 22.07 -24.94 32.20
CA ALA A 33 22.90 -24.30 31.21
C ALA A 33 22.32 -24.66 29.84
N SER A 34 21.90 -23.68 29.04
CA SER A 34 21.86 -23.79 27.58
C SER A 34 21.61 -22.42 26.93
N THR A 35 22.61 -22.01 26.14
CA THR A 35 22.52 -21.28 24.86
C THR A 35 21.90 -19.87 24.82
N ASN A 36 22.77 -18.90 24.51
CA ASN A 36 22.53 -17.65 23.77
C ASN A 36 21.06 -17.24 23.60
N ASP A 37 20.57 -16.37 24.47
CA ASP A 37 19.28 -15.70 24.29
C ASP A 37 19.50 -14.23 23.90
N LEU A 38 18.97 -13.88 22.73
CA LEU A 38 18.91 -12.54 22.12
C LEU A 38 17.83 -11.68 22.80
N SER A 39 17.57 -11.87 24.10
CA SER A 39 16.50 -11.20 24.83
C SER A 39 16.88 -9.78 25.23
N ASN A 40 16.99 -8.92 24.22
CA ASN A 40 16.82 -7.47 24.33
C ASN A 40 15.58 -7.01 23.55
N HIS A 41 14.57 -7.86 23.44
CA HIS A 41 13.24 -7.42 23.03
C HIS A 41 12.56 -6.76 24.23
N SER A 42 12.93 -5.49 24.45
CA SER A 42 12.08 -4.52 25.13
C SER A 42 10.69 -4.66 24.52
N THR A 43 9.76 -5.27 25.28
CA THR A 43 8.35 -5.35 24.94
C THR A 43 7.82 -3.94 24.94
N ARG A 44 8.00 -3.23 23.81
CA ARG A 44 7.40 -1.93 23.58
C ARG A 44 5.90 -2.14 23.71
N PRO A 45 5.21 -1.46 24.64
CA PRO A 45 3.76 -1.46 24.63
C PRO A 45 3.33 -0.95 23.26
N PHE A 46 2.49 -1.71 22.57
CA PHE A 46 1.82 -1.24 21.36
C PHE A 46 1.07 0.04 21.76
N SER A 47 1.65 1.19 21.47
CA SER A 47 0.97 2.46 21.55
C SER A 47 -0.08 2.40 20.46
N LEU A 48 -1.31 2.06 20.83
CA LEU A 48 -2.50 2.29 20.02
C LEU A 48 -2.62 3.81 19.90
N THR A 49 -1.86 4.39 18.96
CA THR A 49 -2.11 5.75 18.52
C THR A 49 -3.57 5.78 18.09
N SER A 50 -4.36 6.65 18.72
CA SER A 50 -5.74 6.90 18.32
C SER A 50 -5.72 7.34 16.86
N GLN A 51 -5.92 6.38 15.94
CA GLN A 51 -6.01 6.64 14.52
C GLN A 51 -7.18 7.61 14.34
N GLN A 52 -6.91 8.76 13.71
CA GLN A 52 -8.01 9.60 13.26
C GLN A 52 -8.82 8.78 12.26
N ALA A 53 -10.03 8.43 12.66
CA ALA A 53 -11.02 7.76 11.85
C ALA A 53 -11.18 8.52 10.52
N LEU A 54 -10.71 7.94 9.41
CA LEU A 54 -10.91 8.52 8.08
C LEU A 54 -12.41 8.50 7.77
N GLN A 55 -13.02 9.64 7.51
CA GLN A 55 -14.44 9.71 7.17
C GLN A 55 -14.68 9.54 5.67
N ILE A 56 -15.86 9.04 5.33
CA ILE A 56 -16.31 8.89 3.96
C ILE A 56 -16.83 10.24 3.48
N ASP A 57 -15.91 10.98 2.87
CA ASP A 57 -16.15 12.32 2.35
C ASP A 57 -16.45 12.31 0.85
N SER A 58 -16.95 13.43 0.33
CA SER A 58 -17.20 13.63 -1.11
C SER A 58 -15.96 13.38 -1.98
N ASN A 59 -14.76 13.69 -1.48
CA ASN A 59 -13.50 13.40 -2.15
C ASN A 59 -13.25 11.89 -2.29
N PHE A 60 -13.54 11.12 -1.24
CA PHE A 60 -13.43 9.67 -1.27
C PHE A 60 -14.41 9.06 -2.28
N ILE A 61 -15.68 9.48 -2.23
CA ILE A 61 -16.69 9.05 -3.20
C ILE A 61 -16.27 9.38 -4.64
N SER A 62 -15.70 10.55 -4.87
CA SER A 62 -15.22 10.96 -6.21
C SER A 62 -14.09 10.05 -6.71
N GLN A 63 -13.17 9.64 -5.84
CA GLN A 63 -12.08 8.72 -6.20
C GLN A 63 -12.61 7.32 -6.52
N ILE A 64 -13.55 6.81 -5.71
CA ILE A 64 -14.23 5.54 -5.97
C ILE A 64 -14.97 5.59 -7.32
N THR A 65 -15.71 6.67 -7.59
CA THR A 65 -16.44 6.87 -8.85
C THR A 65 -15.50 6.90 -10.05
N ALA A 66 -14.38 7.62 -9.94
CA ALA A 66 -13.38 7.68 -11.00
C ALA A 66 -12.73 6.31 -11.29
N ALA A 67 -12.54 5.47 -10.27
CA ALA A 67 -12.04 4.12 -10.45
C ALA A 67 -13.10 3.19 -11.04
N GLU A 68 -14.36 3.28 -10.59
CA GLU A 68 -15.48 2.52 -11.16
C GLU A 68 -15.67 2.82 -12.64
N LYS A 69 -15.59 4.10 -13.03
CA LYS A 69 -15.65 4.52 -14.44
C LYS A 69 -14.55 3.87 -15.29
N LYS A 70 -13.35 3.70 -14.75
CA LYS A 70 -12.24 3.03 -15.48
C LYS A 70 -12.50 1.55 -15.74
N ILE A 71 -13.28 0.90 -14.85
CA ILE A 71 -13.59 -0.53 -14.94
C ILE A 71 -14.80 -0.77 -15.83
N THR A 72 -15.87 0.02 -15.66
CA THR A 72 -17.15 -0.17 -16.34
C THR A 72 -17.25 0.59 -17.66
N GLY A 73 -16.38 1.57 -17.88
CA GLY A 73 -16.44 2.48 -19.03
C GLY A 73 -17.62 3.45 -19.01
N SER A 74 -18.44 3.44 -17.95
CA SER A 74 -19.65 4.26 -17.82
C SER A 74 -19.38 5.49 -16.96
N ASP A 75 -19.91 6.64 -17.38
CA ASP A 75 -19.83 7.90 -16.63
C ASP A 75 -20.73 7.93 -15.39
N ASN A 76 -21.77 7.10 -15.38
CA ASN A 76 -22.74 7.05 -14.30
C ASN A 76 -22.39 5.92 -13.31
N PRO A 77 -22.58 6.15 -11.99
CA PRO A 77 -22.49 5.10 -11.00
C PRO A 77 -23.40 3.93 -11.36
N VAL A 78 -22.87 2.72 -11.36
CA VAL A 78 -23.66 1.51 -11.61
C VAL A 78 -24.53 1.22 -10.41
N ALA A 79 -25.80 0.86 -10.66
CA ALA A 79 -26.72 0.46 -9.60
C ALA A 79 -26.16 -0.76 -8.85
N ASN A 80 -26.08 -0.69 -7.52
CA ASN A 80 -25.41 -1.67 -6.65
C ASN A 80 -23.89 -1.82 -6.87
N GLY A 81 -23.26 -0.89 -7.60
CA GLY A 81 -21.82 -0.84 -7.78
C GLY A 81 -21.06 -0.30 -6.56
N PRO A 82 -19.73 -0.28 -6.63
CA PRO A 82 -18.87 0.13 -5.51
C PRO A 82 -19.11 1.59 -5.09
N THR A 83 -19.42 2.49 -6.01
CA THR A 83 -19.78 3.88 -5.71
C THR A 83 -21.10 3.97 -4.95
N ALA A 84 -22.13 3.23 -5.36
CA ALA A 84 -23.41 3.20 -4.68
C ALA A 84 -23.26 2.66 -3.24
N LYS A 85 -22.42 1.65 -3.05
CA LYS A 85 -22.07 1.11 -1.72
C LYS A 85 -21.34 2.15 -0.89
N ALA A 86 -20.32 2.82 -1.43
CA ALA A 86 -19.61 3.88 -0.72
C ALA A 86 -20.54 5.05 -0.33
N GLN A 87 -21.46 5.43 -1.22
CA GLN A 87 -22.43 6.51 -0.99
C GLN A 87 -23.41 6.21 0.15
N ALA A 88 -23.75 4.93 0.37
CA ALA A 88 -24.61 4.52 1.49
C ALA A 88 -23.99 4.78 2.87
N HIS A 89 -22.67 4.97 2.93
CA HIS A 89 -21.92 5.18 4.17
C HIS A 89 -21.33 6.60 4.29
N VAL A 90 -21.82 7.58 3.52
CA VAL A 90 -21.34 8.97 3.60
C VAL A 90 -21.48 9.52 5.02
N GLY A 91 -20.41 10.17 5.50
CA GLY A 91 -20.32 10.70 6.86
C GLY A 91 -20.02 9.67 7.94
N GLN A 92 -19.87 8.38 7.59
CA GLN A 92 -19.39 7.36 8.51
C GLN A 92 -17.86 7.26 8.45
N THR A 93 -17.27 6.75 9.52
CA THR A 93 -15.86 6.35 9.54
C THR A 93 -15.64 5.16 8.62
N LEU A 94 -14.63 5.23 7.75
CA LEU A 94 -14.18 4.13 6.93
C LEU A 94 -13.72 2.97 7.84
N THR A 95 -14.40 1.84 7.72
CA THR A 95 -14.10 0.61 8.45
C THR A 95 -13.91 -0.54 7.47
N ALA A 96 -13.34 -1.65 7.96
CA ALA A 96 -13.20 -2.87 7.16
C ALA A 96 -14.55 -3.39 6.61
N ALA A 97 -15.65 -3.20 7.35
CA ALA A 97 -16.99 -3.57 6.89
C ALA A 97 -17.41 -2.77 5.65
N ILE A 98 -17.13 -1.46 5.62
CA ILE A 98 -17.47 -0.61 4.48
C ILE A 98 -16.61 -0.95 3.26
N ILE A 99 -15.33 -1.27 3.47
CA ILE A 99 -14.46 -1.76 2.40
C ILE A 99 -15.00 -3.07 1.84
N HIS A 100 -15.49 -3.97 2.70
CA HIS A 100 -16.10 -5.21 2.27
C HIS A 100 -17.34 -4.95 1.40
N ASP A 101 -18.21 -4.01 1.78
CA ASP A 101 -19.39 -3.63 0.98
C ASP A 101 -19.00 -3.03 -0.38
N ILE A 102 -17.97 -2.18 -0.41
CA ILE A 102 -17.40 -1.65 -1.67
C ILE A 102 -16.83 -2.78 -2.52
N THR A 103 -16.13 -3.73 -1.91
CA THR A 103 -15.57 -4.92 -2.59
C THR A 103 -16.66 -5.78 -3.19
N MET A 104 -17.75 -6.00 -2.46
CA MET A 104 -18.91 -6.75 -2.96
C MET A 104 -19.57 -6.01 -4.13
N GLY A 105 -19.66 -4.68 -4.08
CA GLY A 105 -20.12 -3.87 -5.19
C GLY A 105 -19.19 -3.92 -6.41
N GLU A 106 -17.87 -3.99 -6.21
CA GLU A 106 -16.92 -4.16 -7.30
C GLU A 106 -17.05 -5.56 -7.94
N LYS A 107 -17.19 -6.60 -7.11
CA LYS A 107 -17.40 -7.97 -7.58
C LYS A 107 -18.65 -8.13 -8.44
N THR A 108 -19.74 -7.43 -8.12
CA THR A 108 -20.97 -7.50 -8.93
C THR A 108 -20.80 -6.88 -10.32
N ILE A 109 -19.90 -5.89 -10.47
CA ILE A 109 -19.66 -5.24 -11.76
C ILE A 109 -18.55 -5.93 -12.58
N THR A 110 -17.49 -6.44 -11.96
CA THR A 110 -16.37 -7.09 -12.66
C THR A 110 -16.59 -8.58 -12.88
N GLY A 111 -17.44 -9.22 -12.06
CA GLY A 111 -17.58 -10.67 -12.01
C GLY A 111 -16.35 -11.40 -11.46
N SER A 112 -15.36 -10.67 -10.93
CA SER A 112 -14.14 -11.23 -10.35
C SER A 112 -14.21 -11.22 -8.82
N ASP A 113 -13.76 -12.32 -8.20
CA ASP A 113 -13.58 -12.38 -6.74
C ASP A 113 -12.38 -11.55 -6.26
N GLU A 114 -11.43 -11.27 -7.15
CA GLU A 114 -10.26 -10.46 -6.83
C GLU A 114 -10.52 -8.96 -7.06
N PRO A 115 -10.04 -8.07 -6.17
CA PRO A 115 -10.05 -6.63 -6.39
C PRO A 115 -9.32 -6.25 -7.68
N ALA A 116 -9.92 -5.41 -8.51
CA ALA A 116 -9.24 -4.93 -9.70
C ALA A 116 -8.07 -4.02 -9.30
N LYS A 117 -6.94 -4.18 -9.99
CA LYS A 117 -5.75 -3.35 -9.75
C LYS A 117 -6.05 -1.88 -10.03
N GLY A 118 -6.00 -1.05 -9.00
CA GLY A 118 -6.36 0.37 -9.10
C GLY A 118 -7.87 0.63 -9.18
N GLY A 119 -8.67 -0.40 -8.87
CA GLY A 119 -10.11 -0.31 -8.75
C GLY A 119 -10.58 0.33 -7.44
N PRO A 120 -11.89 0.50 -7.27
CA PRO A 120 -12.48 1.16 -6.12
C PRO A 120 -12.13 0.47 -4.79
N THR A 121 -12.04 -0.86 -4.75
CA THR A 121 -11.57 -1.59 -3.56
C THR A 121 -10.12 -1.29 -3.22
N SER A 122 -9.24 -1.23 -4.22
CA SER A 122 -7.84 -0.87 -4.02
C SER A 122 -7.72 0.52 -3.40
N ILE A 123 -8.54 1.48 -3.86
CA ILE A 123 -8.59 2.83 -3.30
C ILE A 123 -9.11 2.79 -1.86
N ALA A 124 -10.19 2.07 -1.58
CA ALA A 124 -10.75 1.98 -0.24
C ALA A 124 -9.77 1.35 0.77
N GLN A 125 -9.07 0.29 0.38
CA GLN A 125 -8.01 -0.33 1.19
C GLN A 125 -6.82 0.60 1.39
N SER A 126 -6.40 1.29 0.32
CA SER A 126 -5.32 2.27 0.41
C SER A 126 -5.70 3.42 1.35
N ALA A 127 -6.93 3.91 1.31
CA ALA A 127 -7.41 4.98 2.17
C ALA A 127 -7.39 4.57 3.65
N LEU A 128 -7.84 3.34 3.96
CA LEU A 128 -7.78 2.80 5.33
C LEU A 128 -6.34 2.64 5.83
N THR A 129 -5.42 2.24 4.95
CA THR A 129 -4.01 2.02 5.30
C THR A 129 -3.21 3.33 5.36
N SER A 130 -3.47 4.25 4.44
CA SER A 130 -2.85 5.58 4.34
C SER A 130 -3.37 6.56 5.40
N GLY A 131 -4.57 6.33 5.95
CA GLY A 131 -5.01 7.00 7.19
C GLY A 131 -4.05 6.79 8.37
N ASN A 132 -3.17 5.77 8.29
CA ASN A 132 -2.09 5.51 9.24
C ASN A 132 -0.79 6.29 8.93
N SER A 133 -0.77 7.17 7.92
CA SER A 133 0.45 7.87 7.45
C SER A 133 0.25 9.37 7.19
N ASN A 134 -0.91 9.94 7.51
CA ASN A 134 -1.17 11.35 7.23
C ASN A 134 -0.59 12.28 8.29
N ASN A 135 0.72 12.50 8.21
CA ASN A 135 1.31 13.80 8.47
C ASN A 135 2.29 14.12 7.34
N SER A 136 1.76 14.43 6.17
CA SER A 136 2.49 15.09 5.08
C SER A 136 1.46 15.86 4.27
N SER A 137 1.32 17.12 4.66
CA SER A 137 0.41 18.09 4.08
C SER A 137 0.53 18.12 2.57
N ALA A 138 -0.62 17.97 1.93
CA ALA A 138 -0.88 18.30 0.55
C ALA A 138 -0.38 19.71 0.22
N ASN A 139 0.41 19.82 -0.85
CA ASN A 139 0.31 20.96 -1.75
C ASN A 139 -0.30 20.42 -3.04
N ALA A 140 -1.63 20.37 -3.07
CA ALA A 140 -2.39 19.99 -4.24
C ALA A 140 -2.66 21.27 -5.03
N ASN A 141 -2.08 21.37 -6.23
CA ASN A 141 -2.61 22.25 -7.25
C ASN A 141 -2.62 21.56 -8.62
N THR A 142 -3.83 21.54 -9.19
CA THR A 142 -4.16 21.50 -10.63
C THR A 142 -3.96 20.21 -11.46
N SER A 143 -5.09 19.52 -11.66
CA SER A 143 -5.77 19.23 -12.94
C SER A 143 -5.12 18.35 -14.03
N SER A 144 -5.94 17.41 -14.53
CA SER A 144 -5.89 16.73 -15.85
C SER A 144 -5.21 15.34 -15.90
N PRO A 145 -5.65 14.47 -16.84
CA PRO A 145 -5.80 13.01 -16.67
C PRO A 145 -4.45 12.27 -16.71
N PRO A 146 -4.35 11.04 -16.16
CA PRO A 146 -3.13 10.25 -16.24
C PRO A 146 -3.01 9.65 -17.64
N THR A 147 -2.63 10.47 -18.61
CA THR A 147 -1.75 10.00 -19.67
C THR A 147 -0.42 9.70 -18.98
N THR A 148 0.02 8.46 -19.09
CA THR A 148 1.29 7.94 -18.56
C THR A 148 2.46 8.75 -19.11
N THR A 149 2.72 9.89 -18.49
CA THR A 149 3.91 10.71 -18.64
C THR A 149 4.04 11.42 -17.30
N THR A 150 4.48 10.64 -16.31
CA THR A 150 4.89 11.16 -15.02
C THR A 150 6.20 11.93 -15.24
N THR A 151 6.12 13.13 -15.77
CA THR A 151 7.10 14.19 -15.44
C THR A 151 6.84 14.59 -13.99
N THR A 152 7.17 13.68 -13.06
CA THR A 152 7.57 14.10 -11.74
C THR A 152 8.73 15.05 -11.95
N THR A 153 8.53 16.32 -11.60
CA THR A 153 9.61 17.22 -11.19
C THR A 153 10.21 16.64 -9.91
N THR A 154 10.85 15.48 -10.04
CA THR A 154 11.69 14.88 -9.01
C THR A 154 12.88 15.78 -8.90
N THR A 155 12.96 16.52 -7.80
CA THR A 155 14.20 17.10 -7.34
C THR A 155 15.25 15.99 -7.43
N PRO A 156 16.30 16.14 -8.26
CA PRO A 156 17.30 15.11 -8.48
C PRO A 156 18.02 14.87 -7.16
N SER A 157 17.69 13.77 -6.48
CA SER A 157 18.18 13.49 -5.12
C SER A 157 19.66 13.11 -5.09
N GLY A 158 20.26 12.79 -6.24
CA GLY A 158 21.60 12.20 -6.29
C GLY A 158 21.67 10.79 -5.69
N THR A 159 20.52 10.17 -5.45
CA THR A 159 20.36 8.80 -4.94
C THR A 159 19.59 7.96 -5.95
N LEU A 160 19.77 6.64 -5.91
CA LEU A 160 19.00 5.67 -6.68
C LEU A 160 17.64 5.46 -6.01
N ASP A 161 16.84 6.52 -6.01
CA ASP A 161 15.48 6.54 -5.52
C ASP A 161 14.51 5.91 -6.53
N SER A 162 13.26 5.74 -6.11
CA SER A 162 12.21 5.13 -6.95
C SER A 162 12.03 5.85 -8.29
N ALA A 163 12.21 7.17 -8.35
CA ALA A 163 12.09 7.95 -9.57
C ALA A 163 13.27 7.73 -10.51
N THR A 164 14.50 7.72 -9.99
CA THR A 164 15.70 7.44 -10.79
C THR A 164 15.65 6.00 -11.32
N LEU A 165 15.28 5.04 -10.48
CA LEU A 165 15.09 3.64 -10.89
C LEU A 165 14.03 3.51 -11.99
N HIS A 166 12.94 4.27 -11.89
CA HIS A 166 11.91 4.29 -12.93
C HIS A 166 12.47 4.79 -14.27
N LYS A 167 13.20 5.91 -14.27
CA LYS A 167 13.83 6.45 -15.50
C LYS A 167 14.84 5.47 -16.12
N ILE A 168 15.65 4.80 -15.29
CA ILE A 168 16.57 3.75 -15.73
C ILE A 168 15.80 2.59 -16.36
N THR A 169 14.69 2.18 -15.74
CA THR A 169 13.82 1.12 -16.26
C THR A 169 13.20 1.51 -17.59
N GLU A 170 12.74 2.75 -17.74
CA GLU A 170 12.22 3.25 -19.02
C GLU A 170 13.28 3.28 -20.12
N ALA A 171 14.50 3.70 -19.78
CA ALA A 171 15.62 3.67 -20.71
C ALA A 171 15.94 2.23 -21.14
N GLU A 172 15.94 1.27 -20.21
CA GLU A 172 16.17 -0.15 -20.53
C GLU A 172 15.05 -0.71 -21.42
N LYS A 173 13.79 -0.41 -21.09
CA LYS A 173 12.63 -0.81 -21.91
C LYS A 173 12.74 -0.28 -23.33
N LYS A 174 13.22 0.95 -23.51
CA LYS A 174 13.45 1.54 -24.85
C LYS A 174 14.54 0.81 -25.62
N LEU A 175 15.57 0.29 -24.94
CA LEU A 175 16.65 -0.46 -25.59
C LEU A 175 16.26 -1.91 -25.91
N THR A 176 15.58 -2.59 -25.00
CA THR A 176 15.28 -4.03 -25.14
C THR A 176 13.93 -4.32 -25.78
N GLY A 177 13.02 -3.34 -25.79
CA GLY A 177 11.62 -3.53 -26.13
C GLY A 177 10.82 -4.35 -25.11
N GLN A 178 11.45 -4.80 -24.02
CA GLN A 178 10.79 -5.65 -23.03
C GLN A 178 10.09 -4.81 -21.96
N ASN A 179 8.86 -5.20 -21.61
CA ASN A 179 8.10 -4.57 -20.53
C ASN A 179 8.60 -4.92 -19.13
N ARG A 180 9.46 -5.94 -19.01
CA ARG A 180 10.02 -6.40 -17.74
C ARG A 180 11.53 -6.13 -17.73
N PRO A 181 12.11 -5.78 -16.57
CA PRO A 181 13.57 -5.69 -16.42
C PRO A 181 14.24 -6.99 -16.82
N VAL A 182 15.33 -6.91 -17.56
CA VAL A 182 16.13 -8.06 -17.95
C VAL A 182 16.92 -8.56 -16.74
N LYS A 183 16.95 -9.88 -16.56
CA LYS A 183 17.77 -10.51 -15.52
C LYS A 183 19.24 -10.12 -15.73
N ASP A 184 19.88 -9.63 -14.67
CA ASP A 184 21.26 -9.10 -14.70
C ASP A 184 21.46 -7.87 -15.59
N GLY A 185 20.37 -7.24 -16.06
CA GLY A 185 20.37 -6.02 -16.85
C GLY A 185 20.60 -4.75 -16.02
N PRO A 186 20.65 -3.58 -16.66
CA PRO A 186 21.00 -2.33 -16.00
C PRO A 186 20.02 -1.94 -14.90
N THR A 187 18.72 -2.21 -15.05
CA THR A 187 17.71 -1.98 -14.01
C THR A 187 17.90 -2.91 -12.83
N ALA A 188 18.24 -4.19 -13.07
CA ALA A 188 18.50 -5.13 -11.99
C ALA A 188 19.71 -4.68 -11.16
N GLN A 189 20.78 -4.20 -11.81
CA GLN A 189 21.95 -3.65 -11.13
C GLN A 189 21.62 -2.35 -10.39
N ALA A 190 20.81 -1.46 -10.98
CA ALA A 190 20.37 -0.25 -10.31
C ALA A 190 19.53 -0.56 -9.06
N GLN A 191 18.67 -1.58 -9.13
CA GLN A 191 17.85 -2.04 -8.00
C GLN A 191 18.70 -2.64 -6.87
N SER A 192 19.82 -3.29 -7.16
CA SER A 192 20.76 -3.76 -6.13
C SER A 192 21.33 -2.62 -5.28
N HIS A 193 21.42 -1.42 -5.84
CA HIS A 193 21.86 -0.19 -5.16
C HIS A 193 20.69 0.74 -4.81
N ALA A 194 19.47 0.22 -4.72
CA ALA A 194 18.30 1.05 -4.42
C ALA A 194 18.46 1.80 -3.08
N LYS A 195 18.09 3.08 -3.07
CA LYS A 195 18.20 4.02 -1.94
C LYS A 195 19.64 4.39 -1.55
N GLU A 196 20.65 3.94 -2.29
CA GLU A 196 22.02 4.40 -2.12
C GLU A 196 22.29 5.66 -2.94
N PRO A 197 23.25 6.52 -2.54
CA PRO A 197 23.76 7.59 -3.39
C PRO A 197 24.25 7.04 -4.74
N ILE A 198 24.14 7.83 -5.82
CA ILE A 198 24.68 7.46 -7.12
C ILE A 198 26.21 7.56 -7.06
N THR A 199 26.86 6.45 -6.73
CA THR A 199 28.32 6.32 -6.66
C THR A 199 28.92 5.83 -7.96
N SER A 200 30.25 5.98 -8.10
CA SER A 200 31.01 5.43 -9.24
C SER A 200 30.82 3.91 -9.39
N GLN A 201 30.67 3.20 -8.27
CA GLN A 201 30.43 1.75 -8.25
C GLN A 201 29.06 1.41 -8.83
N ALA A 202 28.00 2.08 -8.37
CA ALA A 202 26.67 1.87 -8.92
C ALA A 202 26.59 2.18 -10.42
N LEU A 203 27.26 3.25 -10.88
CA LEU A 203 27.36 3.56 -12.32
C LEU A 203 28.12 2.48 -13.10
N HIS A 204 29.16 1.90 -12.51
CA HIS A 204 29.91 0.79 -13.10
C HIS A 204 29.02 -0.44 -13.26
N ASP A 205 28.33 -0.85 -12.20
CA ASP A 205 27.49 -2.05 -12.18
C ASP A 205 26.31 -1.90 -13.15
N ILE A 206 25.66 -0.73 -13.18
CA ILE A 206 24.64 -0.40 -14.19
C ILE A 206 25.20 -0.50 -15.60
N THR A 207 26.43 -0.02 -15.84
CA THR A 207 27.08 -0.12 -17.15
C THR A 207 27.39 -1.55 -17.54
N VAL A 208 27.83 -2.39 -16.60
CA VAL A 208 28.05 -3.81 -16.85
C VAL A 208 26.72 -4.49 -17.21
N GLY A 209 25.64 -4.17 -16.50
CA GLY A 209 24.30 -4.63 -16.83
C GLY A 209 23.84 -4.19 -18.22
N GLU A 210 24.06 -2.91 -18.58
CA GLU A 210 23.72 -2.38 -19.92
C GLU A 210 24.46 -3.16 -21.01
N LYS A 211 25.78 -3.34 -20.86
CA LYS A 211 26.60 -4.09 -21.83
C LYS A 211 26.13 -5.54 -22.01
N LYS A 212 25.66 -6.21 -20.96
CA LYS A 212 25.13 -7.57 -21.08
C LYS A 212 23.88 -7.62 -21.95
N VAL A 213 23.07 -6.55 -21.91
CA VAL A 213 21.81 -6.46 -22.63
C VAL A 213 22.00 -6.00 -24.08
N THR A 214 22.96 -5.13 -24.34
CA THR A 214 23.21 -4.52 -25.67
C THR A 214 24.30 -5.23 -26.47
N GLY A 215 24.88 -6.32 -25.96
CA GLY A 215 25.94 -7.07 -26.65
C GLY A 215 27.34 -6.46 -26.51
N GLY A 216 27.58 -5.64 -25.49
CA GLY A 216 28.89 -5.12 -25.12
C GLY A 216 29.08 -3.62 -25.30
N GLU A 217 28.15 -2.95 -25.98
CA GLU A 217 28.26 -1.54 -26.34
C GLU A 217 27.42 -0.63 -25.43
N ARG A 218 27.97 0.55 -25.09
CA ARG A 218 27.25 1.56 -24.32
C ARG A 218 26.39 2.39 -25.26
N VAL A 219 25.10 2.52 -24.96
CA VAL A 219 24.16 3.20 -25.84
C VAL A 219 23.98 4.65 -25.41
N LYS A 220 24.00 5.56 -26.40
CA LYS A 220 23.72 6.98 -26.15
C LYS A 220 22.27 7.14 -25.68
N GLY A 221 22.08 7.74 -24.50
CA GLY A 221 20.77 7.84 -23.88
C GLY A 221 20.27 6.55 -23.22
N GLY A 222 21.15 5.56 -23.06
CA GLY A 222 20.85 4.34 -22.34
C GLY A 222 20.68 4.51 -20.83
N PRO A 223 20.42 3.40 -20.12
CA PRO A 223 20.28 3.34 -18.66
C PRO A 223 21.43 4.01 -17.90
N THR A 224 22.70 3.76 -18.27
CA THR A 224 23.85 4.41 -17.64
C THR A 224 23.86 5.91 -17.88
N ALA A 225 23.58 6.35 -19.11
CA ALA A 225 23.54 7.78 -19.44
C ALA A 225 22.44 8.49 -18.64
N THR A 226 21.32 7.82 -18.40
CA THR A 226 20.22 8.32 -17.58
C THR A 226 20.63 8.46 -16.12
N ALA A 227 21.26 7.44 -15.52
CA ALA A 227 21.77 7.51 -14.15
C ALA A 227 22.82 8.62 -13.97
N GLN A 228 23.72 8.79 -14.94
CA GLN A 228 24.69 9.89 -14.95
C GLN A 228 24.00 11.25 -15.06
N SER A 229 22.96 11.37 -15.90
CA SER A 229 22.20 12.60 -16.06
C SER A 229 21.53 13.01 -14.74
N GLU A 230 20.94 12.06 -14.01
CA GLU A 230 20.31 12.35 -12.71
C GLU A 230 21.34 12.76 -11.64
N LEU A 231 22.55 12.16 -11.64
CA LEU A 231 23.66 12.61 -10.80
C LEU A 231 24.14 14.02 -11.16
N SER A 232 24.24 14.35 -12.45
CA SER A 232 24.61 15.71 -12.88
C SER A 232 23.56 16.73 -12.46
N LYS A 233 22.28 16.41 -12.62
CA LYS A 233 21.17 17.26 -12.19
C LYS A 233 21.15 17.47 -10.67
N SER A 234 21.58 16.49 -9.88
CA SER A 234 21.65 16.64 -8.41
C SER A 234 22.81 17.52 -7.93
N ARG A 235 23.78 17.80 -8.81
CA ARG A 235 24.94 18.63 -8.52
C ARG A 235 24.86 20.02 -9.16
N ALA A 236 23.88 20.25 -10.04
CA ALA A 236 23.63 21.50 -10.73
C ALA A 236 22.73 22.40 -9.88
#